data_AF-A0A2T4GW54-F1
#
_entry.id   AF-A0A2T4GW54-F1
#
_cell.length_a   1.000
_cell.length_b   1.000
_cell.length_c   1.000
_cell.angle_alpha   90.00
_cell.angle_beta   90.00
_cell.angle_gamma   90.00
#
_symmetry.space_group_name_H-M   'P 1'
#
loop_
_entity.id
_entity.type
_entity.pdbx_description
1 polymer ?
#
loop_
_entity_poly.entity_id
_entity_poly.type
_entity_poly.pdbx_seq_one_letter_code
_entity_poly.pdbx_strand_id
1 'polypeptide(L)'
;MPSSHAIYPSLRDKTVLITGGAEGIGSATVELFSLQGCQVIFIDIAEDSAQKTIDRVCSVADLPELQETVKAIQDKHGAIHVLVNNAAAAGNRARLTTENVTSDDWDFNVNTNLRHVFFLTQAVIPAMKEAGSGSIINLGSITWRIPAAGTPVYGACKAAIMGLTRTQSKEYGKHNIRINSVMPGAIATQRQRDEVLTPEYHMPTEYGSSIYKDDHPKLDAGSVMVLRHAGCLIFGKTTTTEFSASFIGPATRNAHSTTRTPGGSSAGSGAAVADFQIPIALGSQTKGSIVRPASFNGVYGFKPTWHSITREGQKFCSPTVDTIGFFARSVADFELIADAFSLHDDEESSFKELAGSKFAVCKPVQWHMAGEGTITAMSKAVELLRAAGAQVEELDLGPDFEQVVEWHEIIA
;
A
#
# COMPACT_ATOMS: atom_id res chain seq x y z
N MET A 1 30.07 -10.37 3.38
CA MET A 1 28.76 -11.05 3.23
C MET A 1 27.86 -10.12 2.43
N PRO A 2 27.04 -10.62 1.49
CA PRO A 2 26.03 -9.77 0.85
C PRO A 2 25.07 -9.23 1.91
N SER A 3 24.66 -7.96 1.78
CA SER A 3 23.69 -7.31 2.66
C SER A 3 22.41 -8.13 2.72
N SER A 4 21.90 -8.41 3.93
CA SER A 4 20.60 -9.07 4.16
C SER A 4 19.39 -8.18 3.83
N HIS A 5 19.64 -6.95 3.37
CA HIS A 5 18.64 -5.94 3.07
C HIS A 5 18.79 -5.44 1.64
N ALA A 6 17.66 -5.19 0.98
CA ALA A 6 17.62 -4.52 -0.32
C ALA A 6 18.37 -3.18 -0.22
N ILE A 7 19.23 -2.89 -1.20
CA ILE A 7 19.96 -1.62 -1.30
C ILE A 7 19.36 -0.82 -2.44
N TYR A 8 18.93 0.41 -2.16
CA TYR A 8 18.35 1.33 -3.13
C TYR A 8 19.39 2.41 -3.46
N PRO A 9 20.03 2.36 -4.65
CA PRO A 9 21.07 3.32 -5.02
C PRO A 9 20.61 4.79 -4.97
N SER A 10 19.32 5.04 -5.16
CA SER A 10 18.70 6.37 -5.10
C SER A 10 18.70 7.01 -3.70
N LEU A 11 18.92 6.22 -2.64
CA LEU A 11 18.97 6.69 -1.25
C LEU A 11 20.37 7.04 -0.78
N ARG A 12 21.41 6.60 -1.49
CA ARG A 12 22.80 6.86 -1.10
C ARG A 12 23.07 8.37 -1.01
N ASP A 13 23.78 8.76 0.05
CA ASP A 13 24.18 10.14 0.35
C ASP A 13 23.01 11.12 0.53
N LYS A 14 21.77 10.62 0.64
CA LYS A 14 20.60 11.46 0.96
C LYS A 14 20.58 11.82 2.44
N THR A 15 20.35 13.09 2.73
CA THR A 15 20.07 13.59 4.08
C THR A 15 18.61 13.29 4.46
N VAL A 16 18.41 12.54 5.54
CA VAL A 16 17.11 12.08 6.03
C VAL A 16 16.87 12.64 7.42
N LEU A 17 15.78 13.38 7.62
CA LEU A 17 15.34 13.85 8.93
C LEU A 17 14.16 13.01 9.42
N ILE A 18 14.25 12.45 10.64
CA ILE A 18 13.21 11.59 11.23
C ILE A 18 12.78 12.16 12.59
N THR A 19 11.49 12.32 12.83
CA THR A 19 10.98 12.64 14.17
C THR A 19 10.52 11.38 14.91
N GLY A 20 10.66 11.35 16.23
CA GLY A 20 10.40 10.17 17.05
C GLY A 20 11.35 9.01 16.74
N GLY A 21 12.62 9.29 16.46
CA GLY A 21 13.60 8.32 15.94
C GLY A 21 14.25 7.40 16.99
N ALA A 22 14.01 7.59 18.28
CA ALA A 22 14.71 6.85 19.34
C ALA A 22 14.12 5.46 19.61
N GLU A 23 12.86 5.22 19.26
CA GLU A 23 12.15 3.99 19.62
C GLU A 23 11.23 3.44 18.53
N GLY A 24 10.94 2.15 18.62
CA GLY A 24 9.90 1.48 17.82
C GLY A 24 10.10 1.62 16.31
N ILE A 25 9.08 2.14 15.63
CA ILE A 25 9.11 2.37 14.18
C ILE A 25 10.20 3.38 13.82
N GLY A 26 10.41 4.40 14.65
CA GLY A 26 11.39 5.44 14.40
C GLY A 26 12.82 4.92 14.41
N SER A 27 13.21 4.15 15.43
CA SER A 27 14.56 3.60 15.51
C SER A 27 14.85 2.58 14.42
N ALA A 28 13.87 1.74 14.07
CA ALA A 28 13.99 0.85 12.91
C ALA A 28 14.14 1.64 11.60
N THR A 29 13.44 2.78 11.46
CA THR A 29 13.57 3.66 10.30
C THR A 29 14.95 4.30 10.24
N VAL A 30 15.49 4.75 11.38
CA VAL A 30 16.86 5.29 11.50
C VAL A 30 17.90 4.25 11.06
N GLU A 31 17.81 3.02 11.58
CA GLU A 31 18.71 1.92 11.25
C GLU A 31 18.63 1.58 9.75
N LEU A 32 17.43 1.40 9.21
CA LEU A 32 17.25 1.02 7.81
C LEU A 32 17.75 2.10 6.85
N PHE A 33 17.47 3.38 7.08
CA PHE A 33 18.03 4.44 6.23
C PHE A 33 19.56 4.54 6.35
N SER A 34 20.12 4.29 7.55
CA SER A 34 21.57 4.26 7.73
C SER A 34 22.23 3.14 6.92
N LEU A 35 21.60 1.96 6.86
CA LEU A 35 22.05 0.84 6.02
C LEU A 35 21.98 1.14 4.51
N GLN A 36 21.16 2.10 4.08
CA GLN A 36 21.11 2.57 2.69
C GLN A 36 22.23 3.55 2.33
N GLY A 37 23.10 3.90 3.28
CA GLY A 37 24.13 4.92 3.08
C GLY A 37 23.59 6.35 3.09
N CYS A 38 22.45 6.58 3.76
CA CYS A 38 21.93 7.92 4.01
C CYS A 38 22.69 8.62 5.13
N GLN A 39 22.69 9.96 5.10
CA GLN A 39 23.00 10.76 6.28
C GLN A 39 21.72 10.93 7.09
N VAL A 40 21.57 10.15 8.17
CA VAL A 40 20.37 10.16 9.00
C VAL A 40 20.53 11.12 10.18
N ILE A 41 19.51 11.94 10.41
CA ILE A 41 19.37 12.87 11.51
C ILE A 41 18.01 12.59 12.14
N PHE A 42 17.92 12.47 13.46
CA PHE A 42 16.63 12.29 14.11
C PHE A 42 16.41 13.18 15.33
N ILE A 43 15.14 13.42 15.62
CA ILE A 43 14.61 14.29 16.68
C ILE A 43 13.69 13.43 17.56
N ASP A 44 13.93 13.31 18.87
CA ASP A 44 13.15 12.52 19.85
C ASP A 44 13.28 13.01 21.30
N ILE A 45 12.16 13.09 22.02
CA ILE A 45 12.12 13.53 23.43
C ILE A 45 12.74 12.52 24.41
N ALA A 46 12.92 11.26 24.02
CA ALA A 46 13.44 10.20 24.87
C ALA A 46 14.99 10.19 24.87
N GLU A 47 15.64 11.11 25.60
CA GLU A 47 17.10 11.30 25.58
C GLU A 47 17.90 10.00 25.83
N ASP A 48 17.52 9.18 26.81
CA ASP A 48 18.23 7.92 27.12
C ASP A 48 18.12 6.89 25.98
N SER A 49 16.96 6.77 25.36
CA SER A 49 16.72 5.89 24.21
C SER A 49 17.37 6.45 22.95
N ALA A 50 17.40 7.78 22.82
CA ALA A 50 18.11 8.47 21.78
C ALA A 50 19.59 8.14 21.90
N GLN A 51 20.22 8.21 23.08
CA GLN A 51 21.64 7.87 23.24
C GLN A 51 21.96 6.42 22.82
N LYS A 52 21.08 5.46 23.14
CA LYS A 52 21.23 4.07 22.65
C LYS A 52 21.14 3.94 21.13
N THR A 53 20.33 4.80 20.52
CA THR A 53 20.23 4.93 19.07
C THR A 53 21.40 5.74 18.49
N ILE A 54 22.01 6.64 19.27
CA ILE A 54 23.17 7.50 18.93
C ILE A 54 24.51 6.79 19.03
N ASP A 55 24.63 5.80 19.91
CA ASP A 55 25.65 4.76 19.79
C ASP A 55 25.55 4.04 18.40
N ARG A 56 24.49 4.35 17.63
CA ARG A 56 24.26 4.04 16.21
C ARG A 56 23.79 5.24 15.32
N VAL A 57 23.97 6.55 15.69
CA VAL A 57 23.79 7.86 14.92
C VAL A 57 22.95 9.01 15.63
N CYS A 58 23.31 10.31 15.47
CA CYS A 58 23.11 11.57 16.31
C CYS A 58 21.72 12.32 16.43
N SER A 59 21.66 13.33 17.36
CA SER A 59 20.61 14.00 18.24
C SER A 59 19.61 15.14 17.75
N VAL A 60 18.78 15.70 18.69
CA VAL A 60 17.37 16.23 18.68
C VAL A 60 17.15 17.69 19.25
N ALA A 61 16.06 18.44 18.88
CA ALA A 61 15.57 19.71 19.53
C ALA A 61 14.00 19.98 19.52
N ASP A 62 13.51 21.07 20.17
CA ASP A 62 12.11 21.41 20.57
C ASP A 62 11.28 22.31 19.56
N LEU A 63 10.10 22.89 19.91
CA LEU A 63 9.07 23.45 18.96
C LEU A 63 9.28 24.82 18.22
N PRO A 64 9.46 26.00 18.85
CA PRO A 64 9.97 27.21 18.17
C PRO A 64 11.38 26.97 17.62
N GLU A 65 12.09 26.10 18.33
CA GLU A 65 13.30 25.45 17.91
C GLU A 65 13.10 24.61 16.64
N LEU A 66 11.93 24.11 16.21
CA LEU A 66 11.88 23.16 15.07
C LEU A 66 12.27 23.83 13.75
N GLN A 67 11.81 25.05 13.50
CA GLN A 67 12.21 25.79 12.28
C GLN A 67 13.68 26.21 12.38
N GLU A 68 14.14 26.66 13.55
CA GLU A 68 15.54 27.00 13.80
C GLU A 68 16.46 25.78 13.75
N THR A 69 15.97 24.61 14.16
CA THR A 69 16.65 23.32 14.16
C THR A 69 16.72 22.78 12.75
N VAL A 70 15.62 22.80 12.00
CA VAL A 70 15.65 22.47 10.57
C VAL A 70 16.64 23.37 9.84
N LYS A 71 16.63 24.67 10.14
CA LYS A 71 17.61 25.60 9.58
C LYS A 71 19.04 25.26 9.99
N ALA A 72 19.31 25.02 11.27
CA ALA A 72 20.64 24.64 11.76
C ALA A 72 21.13 23.32 11.15
N ILE A 73 20.21 22.35 10.97
CA ILE A 73 20.47 21.11 10.25
C ILE A 73 20.85 21.41 8.81
N GLN A 74 20.06 22.25 8.11
CA GLN A 74 20.30 22.60 6.72
C GLN A 74 21.60 23.38 6.52
N ASP A 75 21.93 24.30 7.44
CA ASP A 75 23.17 25.08 7.44
C ASP A 75 24.40 24.17 7.60
N LYS A 76 24.27 23.07 8.34
CA LYS A 76 25.36 22.13 8.62
C LYS A 76 25.46 20.96 7.62
N HIS A 77 24.32 20.47 7.15
CA HIS A 77 24.20 19.20 6.41
C HIS A 77 23.64 19.37 4.99
N GLY A 78 23.27 20.59 4.60
CA GLY A 78 22.64 20.88 3.32
C GLY A 78 21.16 20.48 3.29
N ALA A 79 20.58 20.41 2.09
CA ALA A 79 19.16 20.15 1.93
C ALA A 79 18.73 18.81 2.56
N ILE A 80 17.64 18.84 3.32
CA ILE A 80 16.95 17.63 3.79
C ILE A 80 16.21 17.04 2.58
N HIS A 81 16.65 15.90 2.10
CA HIS A 81 16.09 15.22 0.94
C HIS A 81 14.86 14.39 1.30
N VAL A 82 14.84 13.83 2.52
CA VAL A 82 13.75 13.01 3.03
C VAL A 82 13.34 13.50 4.42
N LEU A 83 12.05 13.74 4.63
CA LEU A 83 11.47 14.02 5.95
C LEU A 83 10.52 12.89 6.33
N VAL A 84 10.73 12.28 7.49
CA VAL A 84 9.84 11.28 8.09
C VAL A 84 9.21 11.87 9.34
N ASN A 85 7.95 12.29 9.23
CA ASN A 85 7.15 12.79 10.36
C ASN A 85 6.56 11.61 11.15
N ASN A 86 7.38 10.97 11.98
CA ASN A 86 7.03 9.76 12.74
C ASN A 86 6.65 10.00 14.21
N ALA A 87 7.07 11.11 14.82
CA ALA A 87 6.71 11.44 16.20
C ALA A 87 5.19 11.43 16.42
N ALA A 88 4.76 10.83 17.53
CA ALA A 88 3.37 10.79 17.96
C ALA A 88 3.30 10.47 19.46
N ALA A 89 2.30 11.03 20.15
CA ALA A 89 1.96 10.63 21.50
C ALA A 89 0.79 9.63 21.47
N ALA A 90 1.00 8.43 22.03
CA ALA A 90 0.00 7.35 22.06
C ALA A 90 -0.19 6.70 23.45
N GLY A 91 0.34 7.34 24.51
CA GLY A 91 0.25 6.88 25.90
C GLY A 91 -1.07 7.27 26.59
N ASN A 92 -1.18 7.01 27.89
CA ASN A 92 -2.42 7.19 28.66
C ASN A 92 -3.07 8.58 28.50
N ARG A 93 -2.25 9.65 28.45
CA ARG A 93 -2.75 11.02 28.23
C ARG A 93 -3.34 11.27 26.83
N ALA A 94 -3.01 10.42 25.86
CA ALA A 94 -3.57 10.44 24.51
C ALA A 94 -4.77 9.49 24.33
N ARG A 95 -5.12 8.71 25.36
CA ARG A 95 -6.19 7.70 25.34
C ARG A 95 -7.30 8.05 26.33
N LEU A 96 -8.09 9.07 25.98
CA LEU A 96 -9.23 9.53 26.76
C LEU A 96 -10.53 9.35 25.97
N THR A 97 -11.62 8.97 26.64
CA THR A 97 -12.95 8.96 26.04
C THR A 97 -13.41 10.40 25.75
N THR A 98 -14.34 10.57 24.81
CA THR A 98 -14.83 11.90 24.38
C THR A 98 -15.29 12.77 25.55
N GLU A 99 -15.93 12.18 26.57
CA GLU A 99 -16.41 12.87 27.77
C GLU A 99 -15.30 13.35 28.72
N ASN A 100 -14.10 12.76 28.62
CA ASN A 100 -12.98 13.00 29.55
C ASN A 100 -11.86 13.85 28.92
N VAL A 101 -11.98 14.26 27.66
CA VAL A 101 -10.99 15.13 27.01
C VAL A 101 -11.12 16.55 27.54
N THR A 102 -10.08 17.06 28.20
CA THR A 102 -9.97 18.48 28.56
C THR A 102 -9.39 19.32 27.41
N SER A 103 -9.47 20.65 27.51
CA SER A 103 -8.81 21.55 26.55
C SER A 103 -7.29 21.33 26.51
N ASP A 104 -6.67 21.14 27.68
CA ASP A 104 -5.23 20.92 27.78
C ASP A 104 -4.83 19.58 27.14
N ASP A 105 -5.65 18.54 27.31
CA ASP A 105 -5.42 17.25 26.65
C ASP A 105 -5.62 17.35 25.14
N TRP A 106 -6.61 18.12 24.69
CA TRP A 106 -6.82 18.40 23.27
C TRP A 106 -5.58 19.07 22.66
N ASP A 107 -5.13 20.17 23.25
CA ASP A 107 -3.98 20.93 22.77
C ASP A 107 -2.71 20.08 22.81
N PHE A 108 -2.48 19.33 23.89
CA PHE A 108 -1.37 18.38 23.96
C PHE A 108 -1.42 17.37 22.80
N ASN A 109 -2.57 16.74 22.56
CA ASN A 109 -2.71 15.72 21.52
C ASN A 109 -2.53 16.30 20.12
N VAL A 110 -3.12 17.47 19.83
CA VAL A 110 -2.98 18.15 18.54
C VAL A 110 -1.53 18.58 18.32
N ASN A 111 -0.88 19.13 19.35
CA ASN A 111 0.51 19.58 19.24
C ASN A 111 1.48 18.42 18.99
N THR A 112 1.28 17.30 19.68
CA THR A 112 2.17 16.13 19.60
C THR A 112 1.89 15.18 18.44
N ASN A 113 0.71 15.20 17.84
CA ASN A 113 0.34 14.27 16.76
C ASN A 113 0.09 14.92 15.39
N LEU A 114 -0.14 16.24 15.33
CA LEU A 114 -0.54 16.91 14.09
C LEU A 114 0.27 18.17 13.82
N ARG A 115 0.42 19.06 14.81
CA ARG A 115 0.99 20.39 14.59
C ARG A 115 2.41 20.35 14.03
N HIS A 116 3.28 19.52 14.60
CA HIS A 116 4.67 19.40 14.15
C HIS A 116 4.78 18.93 12.68
N VAL A 117 3.88 18.05 12.22
CA VAL A 117 3.86 17.54 10.84
C VAL A 117 3.76 18.68 9.83
N PHE A 118 2.87 19.65 10.10
CA PHE A 118 2.67 20.80 9.24
C PHE A 118 3.90 21.71 9.19
N PHE A 119 4.42 22.12 10.36
CA PHE A 119 5.50 23.11 10.42
C PHE A 119 6.86 22.55 9.99
N LEU A 120 7.13 21.27 10.24
CA LEU A 120 8.33 20.62 9.71
C LEU A 120 8.27 20.49 8.18
N THR A 121 7.11 20.10 7.64
CA THR A 121 6.90 20.11 6.19
C THR A 121 7.12 21.50 5.62
N GLN A 122 6.54 22.53 6.23
CA GLN A 122 6.74 23.92 5.82
C GLN A 122 8.22 24.33 5.83
N ALA A 123 8.99 23.91 6.84
CA ALA A 123 10.39 24.27 6.99
C ALA A 123 11.32 23.63 5.96
N VAL A 124 11.06 22.38 5.54
CA VAL A 124 11.95 21.67 4.59
C VAL A 124 11.67 21.99 3.12
N ILE A 125 10.45 22.45 2.79
CA ILE A 125 10.00 22.69 1.41
C ILE A 125 10.93 23.63 0.60
N PRO A 126 11.40 24.78 1.12
CA PRO A 126 12.26 25.69 0.35
C PRO A 126 13.54 25.01 -0.12
N ALA A 127 14.27 24.34 0.77
CA ALA A 127 15.51 23.65 0.43
C ALA A 127 15.27 22.45 -0.51
N MET A 128 14.15 21.72 -0.37
CA MET A 128 13.78 20.65 -1.31
C MET A 128 13.51 21.19 -2.72
N LYS A 129 12.89 22.38 -2.84
CA LYS A 129 12.69 23.03 -4.15
C LYS A 129 14.01 23.42 -4.78
N GLU A 130 14.93 23.99 -4.02
CA GLU A 130 16.27 24.36 -4.48
C GLU A 130 17.09 23.14 -4.90
N ALA A 131 16.98 22.03 -4.15
CA ALA A 131 17.58 20.75 -4.48
C ALA A 131 16.91 20.01 -5.67
N GLY A 132 15.78 20.52 -6.18
CA GLY A 132 15.04 19.96 -7.32
C GLY A 132 14.32 18.64 -7.05
N SER A 133 14.27 18.17 -5.79
CA SER A 133 13.53 16.97 -5.39
C SER A 133 13.35 16.87 -3.88
N GLY A 134 12.33 16.13 -3.45
CA GLY A 134 12.13 15.81 -2.04
C GLY A 134 11.15 14.66 -1.81
N SER A 135 11.23 14.02 -0.64
CA SER A 135 10.30 12.98 -0.21
C SER A 135 9.86 13.20 1.23
N ILE A 136 8.57 13.42 1.45
CA ILE A 136 7.99 13.58 2.78
C ILE A 136 7.06 12.39 3.07
N ILE A 137 7.28 11.77 4.22
CA ILE A 137 6.57 10.58 4.68
C ILE A 137 5.91 10.94 6.02
N ASN A 138 4.59 11.04 6.01
CA ASN A 138 3.80 11.32 7.20
C ASN A 138 3.30 10.01 7.82
N LEU A 139 3.45 9.84 9.13
CA LEU A 139 2.91 8.67 9.82
C LEU A 139 1.46 8.96 10.23
N GLY A 140 0.53 8.42 9.45
CA GLY A 140 -0.89 8.32 9.78
C GLY A 140 -1.15 7.24 10.84
N SER A 141 -2.33 6.62 10.77
CA SER A 141 -2.65 5.44 11.57
C SER A 141 -3.87 4.74 10.98
N ILE A 142 -4.01 3.44 11.18
CA ILE A 142 -5.26 2.75 10.83
C ILE A 142 -6.48 3.30 11.58
N THR A 143 -6.28 3.90 12.77
CA THR A 143 -7.36 4.33 13.67
C THR A 143 -8.24 5.45 13.13
N TRP A 144 -7.79 6.19 12.11
CA TRP A 144 -8.66 7.17 11.46
C TRP A 144 -9.65 6.50 10.47
N ARG A 145 -9.32 5.31 9.96
CA ARG A 145 -10.21 4.52 9.08
C ARG A 145 -11.03 3.49 9.84
N ILE A 146 -10.40 2.77 10.75
CA ILE A 146 -11.06 1.80 11.62
C ILE A 146 -11.25 2.47 12.98
N PRO A 147 -12.49 2.78 13.39
CA PRO A 147 -12.75 3.47 14.65
C PRO A 147 -12.16 2.71 15.84
N ALA A 148 -11.41 3.43 16.68
CA ALA A 148 -10.90 2.93 17.95
C ALA A 148 -11.52 3.74 19.10
N ALA A 149 -12.18 3.04 20.03
CA ALA A 149 -12.76 3.66 21.21
C ALA A 149 -11.66 4.24 22.13
N GLY A 150 -11.95 5.37 22.79
CA GLY A 150 -11.02 6.00 23.74
C GLY A 150 -9.87 6.78 23.12
N THR A 151 -9.89 7.04 21.80
CA THR A 151 -8.85 7.86 21.13
C THR A 151 -9.43 8.89 20.13
N PRO A 152 -10.44 9.70 20.50
CA PRO A 152 -11.14 10.58 19.57
C PRO A 152 -10.22 11.67 18.99
N VAL A 153 -9.39 12.31 19.81
CA VAL A 153 -8.49 13.39 19.35
C VAL A 153 -7.35 12.84 18.50
N TYR A 154 -6.76 11.70 18.90
CA TYR A 154 -5.74 11.01 18.11
C TYR A 154 -6.28 10.58 16.74
N GLY A 155 -7.47 9.96 16.71
CA GLY A 155 -8.16 9.60 15.46
C GLY A 155 -8.38 10.81 14.55
N ALA A 156 -8.85 11.93 15.11
CA ALA A 156 -9.02 13.19 14.38
C ALA A 156 -7.69 13.72 13.82
N CYS A 157 -6.62 13.71 14.62
CA CYS A 157 -5.29 14.12 14.17
C CYS A 157 -4.78 13.26 13.01
N LYS A 158 -4.92 11.93 13.12
CA LYS A 158 -4.47 11.00 12.06
C LYS A 158 -5.33 11.10 10.80
N ALA A 159 -6.62 11.45 10.92
CA ALA A 159 -7.45 11.83 9.78
C ALA A 159 -6.96 13.14 9.12
N ALA A 160 -6.63 14.14 9.92
CA ALA A 160 -6.15 15.44 9.44
C ALA A 160 -4.81 15.31 8.67
N ILE A 161 -3.91 14.42 9.09
CA ILE A 161 -2.67 14.10 8.35
C ILE A 161 -2.99 13.66 6.91
N MET A 162 -4.09 12.94 6.68
CA MET A 162 -4.48 12.54 5.32
C MET A 162 -4.93 13.71 4.47
N GLY A 163 -5.70 14.64 5.06
CA GLY A 163 -6.06 15.90 4.42
C GLY A 163 -4.82 16.70 4.04
N LEU A 164 -3.89 16.88 4.99
CA LEU A 164 -2.62 17.58 4.77
C LEU A 164 -1.79 16.93 3.65
N THR A 165 -1.60 15.61 3.71
CA THR A 165 -0.81 14.85 2.74
C THR A 165 -1.35 15.02 1.32
N ARG A 166 -2.68 14.94 1.13
CA ARG A 166 -3.32 15.10 -0.18
C ARG A 166 -3.19 16.51 -0.74
N THR A 167 -3.36 17.52 0.12
CA THR A 167 -3.26 18.92 -0.29
C THR A 167 -1.83 19.27 -0.66
N GLN A 168 -0.87 18.96 0.22
CA GLN A 168 0.53 19.31 0.04
C GLN A 168 1.17 18.52 -1.11
N SER A 169 0.80 17.25 -1.33
CA SER A 169 1.29 16.48 -2.49
C SER A 169 0.87 17.11 -3.81
N LYS A 170 -0.37 17.61 -3.90
CA LYS A 170 -0.85 18.33 -5.08
C LYS A 170 -0.17 19.67 -5.27
N GLU A 171 0.08 20.40 -4.17
CA GLU A 171 0.73 21.71 -4.20
C GLU A 171 2.20 21.63 -4.63
N TYR A 172 2.93 20.64 -4.12
CA TYR A 172 4.39 20.57 -4.27
C TYR A 172 4.89 19.52 -5.28
N GLY A 173 4.02 18.64 -5.78
CA GLY A 173 4.39 17.64 -6.80
C GLY A 173 4.99 18.24 -8.07
N LYS A 174 4.57 19.46 -8.46
CA LYS A 174 5.16 20.21 -9.59
C LYS A 174 6.64 20.59 -9.40
N HIS A 175 7.14 20.49 -8.17
CA HIS A 175 8.54 20.72 -7.82
C HIS A 175 9.31 19.41 -7.58
N ASN A 176 8.77 18.26 -8.03
CA ASN A 176 9.35 16.94 -7.79
C ASN A 176 9.49 16.60 -6.29
N ILE A 177 8.58 17.11 -5.47
CA ILE A 177 8.48 16.81 -4.04
C ILE A 177 7.29 15.87 -3.84
N ARG A 178 7.58 14.62 -3.48
CA ARG A 178 6.56 13.61 -3.20
C ARG A 178 6.17 13.67 -1.73
N ILE A 179 4.88 13.62 -1.43
CA ILE A 179 4.37 13.63 -0.07
C ILE A 179 3.35 12.50 0.07
N ASN A 180 3.66 11.53 0.93
CA ASN A 180 2.86 10.34 1.14
C ASN A 180 2.60 10.11 2.63
N SER A 181 1.56 9.33 2.93
CA SER A 181 1.25 8.92 4.29
C SER A 181 1.31 7.40 4.39
N VAL A 182 2.06 6.90 5.37
CA VAL A 182 2.05 5.49 5.76
C VAL A 182 1.14 5.36 6.96
N MET A 183 0.27 4.35 6.97
CA MET A 183 -0.70 4.12 8.05
C MET A 183 -0.39 2.80 8.74
N PRO A 184 0.50 2.80 9.75
CA PRO A 184 0.72 1.60 10.53
C PRO A 184 -0.57 1.14 11.21
N GLY A 185 -0.77 -0.18 11.23
CA GLY A 185 -1.66 -0.84 12.17
C GLY A 185 -1.03 -0.90 13.57
N ALA A 186 -1.51 -1.81 14.43
CA ALA A 186 -0.79 -2.11 15.65
C ALA A 186 0.57 -2.74 15.27
N ILE A 187 1.66 -2.00 15.43
CA ILE A 187 3.00 -2.56 15.28
C ILE A 187 3.47 -2.92 16.67
N ALA A 188 3.93 -4.16 16.85
CA ALA A 188 4.52 -4.62 18.09
C ALA A 188 5.86 -3.92 18.36
N THR A 189 5.84 -2.62 18.64
CA THR A 189 6.96 -1.93 19.27
C THR A 189 7.12 -2.47 20.68
N GLN A 190 8.29 -2.30 21.31
CA GLN A 190 8.47 -2.75 22.70
C GLN A 190 7.40 -2.17 23.62
N ARG A 191 7.12 -0.87 23.47
CA ARG A 191 5.99 -0.20 24.12
C ARG A 191 4.63 -0.85 23.88
N GLN A 192 4.31 -1.25 22.64
CA GLN A 192 3.05 -1.94 22.34
C GLN A 192 3.03 -3.37 22.91
N ARG A 193 4.16 -4.08 22.93
CA ARG A 193 4.26 -5.40 23.57
C ARG A 193 4.04 -5.32 25.07
N ASP A 194 4.59 -4.30 25.71
CA ASP A 194 4.54 -4.15 27.16
C ASP A 194 3.20 -3.59 27.65
N GLU A 195 2.55 -2.73 26.86
CA GLU A 195 1.35 -1.99 27.28
C GLU A 195 0.04 -2.47 26.62
N VAL A 196 0.10 -3.26 25.52
CA VAL A 196 -1.08 -3.45 24.65
C VAL A 196 -1.27 -4.87 24.10
N LEU A 197 -0.22 -5.60 23.71
CA LEU A 197 -0.37 -6.84 22.95
C LEU A 197 -0.58 -8.08 23.82
N THR A 198 -1.64 -8.82 23.54
CA THR A 198 -1.89 -10.20 24.03
C THR A 198 -1.34 -11.24 23.04
N PRO A 199 -1.20 -12.53 23.42
CA PRO A 199 -0.72 -13.62 22.55
C PRO A 199 -1.51 -13.86 21.24
N GLU A 200 -2.61 -13.15 21.00
CA GLU A 200 -3.51 -13.25 19.83
C GLU A 200 -2.98 -12.64 18.53
N TYR A 201 -1.72 -12.19 18.47
CA TYR A 201 -1.19 -11.43 17.34
C TYR A 201 -0.68 -12.28 16.16
N HIS A 202 -1.51 -13.21 15.69
CA HIS A 202 -1.36 -13.87 14.38
C HIS A 202 -2.63 -13.61 13.57
N MET A 203 -2.52 -13.26 12.28
CA MET A 203 -3.71 -13.08 11.44
C MET A 203 -4.24 -14.44 10.96
N PRO A 204 -5.51 -14.79 11.23
CA PRO A 204 -6.05 -16.08 10.78
C PRO A 204 -6.17 -16.16 9.25
N THR A 205 -6.27 -17.38 8.74
CA THR A 205 -6.52 -17.69 7.32
C THR A 205 -7.71 -18.62 7.20
N GLU A 206 -8.89 -18.02 7.06
CA GLU A 206 -10.15 -18.73 7.26
C GLU A 206 -10.85 -19.17 5.96
N TYR A 207 -10.24 -18.88 4.80
CA TYR A 207 -10.74 -19.24 3.46
C TYR A 207 -12.19 -18.82 3.17
N GLY A 208 -12.74 -17.86 3.91
CA GLY A 208 -14.16 -17.48 3.83
C GLY A 208 -15.13 -18.58 4.28
N SER A 209 -14.65 -19.57 5.05
CA SER A 209 -15.43 -20.72 5.52
C SER A 209 -15.41 -20.81 7.05
N SER A 210 -16.54 -21.17 7.64
CA SER A 210 -16.61 -21.44 9.08
C SER A 210 -15.79 -22.66 9.52
N ILE A 211 -15.41 -23.54 8.58
CA ILE A 211 -14.56 -24.71 8.84
C ILE A 211 -13.16 -24.30 9.36
N TYR A 212 -12.67 -23.13 8.94
CA TYR A 212 -11.33 -22.62 9.27
C TYR A 212 -11.40 -21.37 10.13
N LYS A 213 -12.49 -21.20 10.89
CA LYS A 213 -12.63 -20.08 11.82
C LYS A 213 -11.44 -20.09 12.80
N ASP A 214 -10.78 -18.95 12.94
CA ASP A 214 -9.61 -18.78 13.80
C ASP A 214 -8.43 -19.73 13.45
N ASP A 215 -8.33 -20.21 12.21
CA ASP A 215 -7.20 -21.03 11.77
C ASP A 215 -5.95 -20.17 11.54
N HIS A 216 -4.84 -20.51 12.21
CA HIS A 216 -3.58 -19.77 12.10
C HIS A 216 -2.52 -20.61 11.41
N PRO A 217 -2.18 -20.31 10.14
CA PRO A 217 -1.09 -21.00 9.47
C PRO A 217 0.24 -20.72 10.18
N LYS A 218 1.08 -21.75 10.28
CA LYS A 218 2.39 -21.67 10.95
C LYS A 218 3.43 -20.89 10.16
N LEU A 219 3.24 -20.79 8.85
CA LEU A 219 4.17 -20.18 7.90
C LEU A 219 3.40 -19.25 6.97
N ASP A 220 4.05 -18.16 6.58
CA ASP A 220 3.56 -17.31 5.50
C ASP A 220 3.60 -18.08 4.17
N ALA A 221 2.64 -17.78 3.28
CA ALA A 221 2.67 -18.26 1.90
C ALA A 221 3.90 -17.70 1.17
N GLY A 222 4.42 -18.43 0.18
CA GLY A 222 5.65 -18.02 -0.53
C GLY A 222 5.53 -16.61 -1.15
N SER A 223 4.36 -16.26 -1.68
CA SER A 223 4.09 -14.92 -2.20
C SER A 223 4.09 -13.82 -1.14
N VAL A 224 3.67 -14.14 0.09
CA VAL A 224 3.72 -13.21 1.24
C VAL A 224 5.17 -13.06 1.72
N MET A 225 5.94 -14.13 1.75
CA MET A 225 7.35 -14.10 2.14
C MET A 225 8.18 -13.22 1.19
N VAL A 226 7.96 -13.34 -0.13
CA VAL A 226 8.61 -12.48 -1.14
C VAL A 226 8.30 -11.00 -0.88
N LEU A 227 7.02 -10.66 -0.69
CA LEU A 227 6.62 -9.28 -0.38
C LEU A 227 7.25 -8.76 0.91
N ARG A 228 7.26 -9.56 1.98
CA ARG A 228 7.93 -9.17 3.24
C ARG A 228 9.43 -8.94 3.03
N HIS A 229 10.09 -9.80 2.26
CA HIS A 229 11.52 -9.68 1.97
C HIS A 229 11.82 -8.44 1.11
N ALA A 230 10.90 -8.07 0.21
CA ALA A 230 10.94 -6.82 -0.54
C ALA A 230 10.62 -5.57 0.31
N GLY A 231 10.38 -5.73 1.62
CA GLY A 231 10.10 -4.64 2.55
C GLY A 231 8.64 -4.22 2.63
N CYS A 232 7.70 -4.98 2.04
CA CYS A 232 6.29 -4.66 2.11
C CYS A 232 5.71 -4.91 3.51
N LEU A 233 4.90 -3.96 3.98
CA LEU A 233 4.07 -4.14 5.18
C LEU A 233 2.81 -4.93 4.82
N ILE A 234 2.68 -6.14 5.39
CA ILE A 234 1.46 -6.94 5.25
C ILE A 234 0.39 -6.40 6.20
N PHE A 235 -0.49 -5.56 5.66
CA PHE A 235 -1.46 -4.77 6.43
C PHE A 235 -2.60 -5.59 7.05
N GLY A 236 -3.09 -6.61 6.35
CA GLY A 236 -4.29 -7.33 6.76
C GLY A 236 -4.71 -8.42 5.77
N LYS A 237 -5.79 -9.11 6.10
CA LYS A 237 -6.42 -10.13 5.26
C LYS A 237 -7.69 -9.56 4.65
N THR A 238 -7.84 -9.70 3.34
CA THR A 238 -9.04 -9.30 2.61
C THR A 238 -10.01 -10.48 2.50
N THR A 239 -11.31 -10.17 2.39
CA THR A 239 -12.34 -11.20 2.29
C THR A 239 -12.24 -11.97 0.97
N THR A 240 -12.52 -13.25 1.04
CA THR A 240 -12.71 -14.13 -0.12
C THR A 240 -14.10 -14.76 -0.05
N THR A 241 -14.65 -15.17 -1.19
CA THR A 241 -15.77 -16.14 -1.19
C THR A 241 -15.27 -17.47 -0.64
N GLU A 242 -16.17 -18.24 -0.03
CA GLU A 242 -15.82 -19.54 0.54
C GLU A 242 -15.04 -20.42 -0.46
N PHE A 243 -13.81 -20.79 -0.06
CA PHE A 243 -12.82 -21.55 -0.84
C PHE A 243 -12.52 -21.02 -2.24
N SER A 244 -12.79 -19.75 -2.51
CA SER A 244 -12.74 -19.17 -3.86
C SER A 244 -13.68 -19.81 -4.89
N ALA A 245 -14.66 -20.61 -4.44
CA ALA A 245 -15.54 -21.40 -5.30
C ALA A 245 -17.04 -21.03 -5.16
N SER A 246 -17.44 -20.42 -4.04
CA SER A 246 -18.84 -20.09 -3.81
C SER A 246 -19.37 -18.91 -4.65
N PHE A 247 -20.63 -19.02 -5.09
CA PHE A 247 -21.39 -17.94 -5.71
C PHE A 247 -21.99 -16.96 -4.70
N ILE A 248 -21.96 -17.29 -3.41
CA ILE A 248 -22.39 -16.38 -2.33
C ILE A 248 -21.19 -15.53 -1.93
N GLY A 249 -21.31 -14.22 -2.17
CA GLY A 249 -20.30 -13.22 -1.84
C GLY A 249 -20.13 -13.00 -0.33
N PRO A 250 -18.94 -12.60 0.15
CA PRO A 250 -18.76 -12.14 1.53
C PRO A 250 -19.53 -10.84 1.79
N ALA A 251 -19.54 -10.37 3.05
CA ALA A 251 -20.19 -9.12 3.44
C ALA A 251 -19.63 -7.86 2.76
N THR A 252 -18.49 -7.95 2.07
CA THR A 252 -17.88 -6.87 1.31
C THR A 252 -18.84 -6.30 0.26
N ARG A 253 -18.75 -4.98 0.06
CA ARG A 253 -19.54 -4.24 -0.93
C ARG A 253 -18.62 -3.54 -1.92
N ASN A 254 -19.17 -3.16 -3.05
CA ASN A 254 -18.45 -2.41 -4.07
C ASN A 254 -18.08 -1.00 -3.55
N ALA A 255 -16.84 -0.57 -3.79
CA ALA A 255 -16.34 0.73 -3.34
C ALA A 255 -17.09 1.93 -3.95
N HIS A 256 -17.66 1.77 -5.15
CA HIS A 256 -18.45 2.83 -5.81
C HIS A 256 -19.93 2.82 -5.40
N SER A 257 -20.43 1.72 -4.83
CA SER A 257 -21.83 1.60 -4.44
C SER A 257 -22.05 0.45 -3.46
N THR A 258 -22.44 0.78 -2.22
CA THR A 258 -22.62 -0.21 -1.15
C THR A 258 -23.78 -1.18 -1.40
N THR A 259 -24.63 -0.93 -2.39
CA THR A 259 -25.73 -1.81 -2.81
C THR A 259 -25.32 -2.80 -3.92
N ARG A 260 -24.10 -2.69 -4.45
CA ARG A 260 -23.59 -3.55 -5.52
C ARG A 260 -22.54 -4.54 -5.03
N THR A 261 -22.41 -5.64 -5.77
CA THR A 261 -21.36 -6.63 -5.54
C THR A 261 -19.98 -6.06 -5.91
N PRO A 262 -18.93 -6.33 -5.10
CA PRO A 262 -17.56 -6.04 -5.46
C PRO A 262 -16.99 -7.07 -6.47
N GLY A 263 -17.76 -8.08 -6.88
CA GLY A 263 -17.24 -9.24 -7.60
C GLY A 263 -16.56 -10.23 -6.65
N GLY A 264 -15.83 -11.20 -7.20
CA GLY A 264 -15.18 -12.25 -6.39
C GLY A 264 -14.44 -13.28 -7.24
N SER A 265 -13.74 -14.25 -6.67
CA SER A 265 -13.65 -14.53 -5.23
C SER A 265 -12.82 -13.53 -4.44
N SER A 266 -11.85 -12.84 -5.03
CA SER A 266 -11.00 -11.82 -4.36
C SER A 266 -11.74 -10.50 -4.12
N ALA A 267 -12.93 -10.57 -3.51
CA ALA A 267 -13.86 -9.47 -3.27
C ALA A 267 -13.23 -8.34 -2.44
N GLY A 268 -12.62 -8.69 -1.31
CA GLY A 268 -12.02 -7.71 -0.42
C GLY A 268 -10.81 -7.01 -1.04
N SER A 269 -10.02 -7.72 -1.85
CA SER A 269 -8.81 -7.15 -2.47
C SER A 269 -9.15 -6.04 -3.46
N GLY A 270 -10.07 -6.31 -4.40
CA GLY A 270 -10.53 -5.30 -5.35
C GLY A 270 -11.17 -4.10 -4.65
N ALA A 271 -12.06 -4.34 -3.68
CA ALA A 271 -12.74 -3.28 -2.94
C ALA A 271 -11.78 -2.44 -2.08
N ALA A 272 -10.83 -3.06 -1.38
CA ALA A 272 -9.87 -2.34 -0.52
C ALA A 272 -8.92 -1.44 -1.32
N VAL A 273 -8.49 -1.89 -2.50
CA VAL A 273 -7.68 -1.05 -3.40
C VAL A 273 -8.51 0.12 -3.95
N ALA A 274 -9.75 -0.12 -4.34
CA ALA A 274 -10.65 0.90 -4.87
C ALA A 274 -11.05 1.96 -3.84
N ASP A 275 -11.26 1.54 -2.59
CA ASP A 275 -11.60 2.41 -1.46
C ASP A 275 -10.36 3.09 -0.82
N PHE A 276 -9.22 3.07 -1.52
CA PHE A 276 -7.95 3.67 -1.06
C PHE A 276 -7.46 3.17 0.30
N GLN A 277 -7.88 1.96 0.70
CA GLN A 277 -7.43 1.35 1.95
C GLN A 277 -5.96 0.93 1.81
N ILE A 278 -5.62 0.29 0.71
CA ILE A 278 -4.26 -0.17 0.42
C ILE A 278 -3.89 0.17 -1.02
N PRO A 279 -2.60 0.41 -1.34
CA PRO A 279 -2.18 0.66 -2.72
C PRO A 279 -2.22 -0.59 -3.57
N ILE A 280 -1.90 -1.74 -2.98
CA ILE A 280 -1.72 -3.03 -3.64
C ILE A 280 -2.40 -4.11 -2.81
N ALA A 281 -3.05 -5.07 -3.47
CA ALA A 281 -3.56 -6.27 -2.83
C ALA A 281 -3.25 -7.53 -3.65
N LEU A 282 -2.98 -8.64 -2.95
CA LEU A 282 -2.94 -9.97 -3.56
C LEU A 282 -4.36 -10.49 -3.81
N GLY A 283 -4.49 -11.32 -4.84
CA GLY A 283 -5.66 -12.16 -5.09
C GLY A 283 -5.26 -13.43 -5.83
N SER A 284 -6.26 -14.25 -6.13
CA SER A 284 -6.09 -15.47 -6.91
C SER A 284 -7.16 -15.58 -7.97
N GLN A 285 -6.82 -16.12 -9.14
CA GLN A 285 -7.76 -16.37 -10.22
C GLN A 285 -7.68 -17.80 -10.71
N THR A 286 -8.80 -18.51 -10.57
CA THR A 286 -9.08 -19.81 -11.20
C THR A 286 -9.86 -19.63 -12.51
N LYS A 287 -10.82 -18.70 -12.51
CA LYS A 287 -11.63 -18.31 -13.69
C LYS A 287 -11.47 -16.83 -14.03
N GLY A 288 -12.02 -15.98 -13.16
CA GLY A 288 -12.06 -14.51 -13.37
C GLY A 288 -11.84 -13.70 -12.11
N SER A 289 -11.32 -14.31 -11.04
CA SER A 289 -11.37 -13.77 -9.69
C SER A 289 -10.36 -12.67 -9.37
N ILE A 290 -9.57 -12.23 -10.35
CA ILE A 290 -8.81 -10.99 -10.33
C ILE A 290 -9.46 -9.96 -11.26
N VAL A 291 -9.59 -10.30 -12.54
CA VAL A 291 -10.06 -9.34 -13.58
C VAL A 291 -11.50 -8.85 -13.35
N ARG A 292 -12.41 -9.72 -12.89
CA ARG A 292 -13.81 -9.37 -12.63
C ARG A 292 -13.97 -8.42 -11.43
N PRO A 293 -13.47 -8.73 -10.21
CA PRO A 293 -13.54 -7.77 -9.11
C PRO A 293 -12.75 -6.49 -9.37
N ALA A 294 -11.67 -6.53 -10.16
CA ALA A 294 -10.95 -5.32 -10.54
C ALA A 294 -11.84 -4.40 -11.38
N SER A 295 -12.46 -4.94 -12.44
CA SER A 295 -13.41 -4.23 -13.29
C SER A 295 -14.59 -3.68 -12.49
N PHE A 296 -15.19 -4.49 -11.60
CA PHE A 296 -16.36 -4.06 -10.83
C PHE A 296 -16.05 -2.91 -9.88
N ASN A 297 -14.85 -2.86 -9.30
CA ASN A 297 -14.44 -1.80 -8.39
C ASN A 297 -13.61 -0.69 -9.07
N GLY A 298 -13.56 -0.65 -10.41
CA GLY A 298 -12.89 0.44 -11.13
C GLY A 298 -11.38 0.54 -10.87
N VAL A 299 -10.70 -0.60 -10.65
CA VAL A 299 -9.25 -0.68 -10.44
C VAL A 299 -8.61 -1.61 -11.46
N TYR A 300 -7.29 -1.58 -11.55
CA TYR A 300 -6.57 -2.51 -12.39
C TYR A 300 -6.41 -3.86 -11.69
N GLY A 301 -6.52 -4.95 -12.45
CA GLY A 301 -6.24 -6.30 -12.00
C GLY A 301 -5.23 -6.95 -12.93
N PHE A 302 -4.12 -7.45 -12.38
CA PHE A 302 -3.08 -8.12 -13.15
C PHE A 302 -3.01 -9.59 -12.74
N LYS A 303 -3.38 -10.48 -13.67
CA LYS A 303 -3.18 -11.91 -13.56
C LYS A 303 -1.96 -12.28 -14.42
N PRO A 304 -0.78 -12.51 -13.84
CA PRO A 304 0.42 -12.82 -14.59
C PRO A 304 0.32 -14.19 -15.29
N THR A 305 1.37 -14.55 -16.02
CA THR A 305 1.54 -15.88 -16.61
C THR A 305 1.35 -16.96 -15.55
N TRP A 306 0.63 -18.01 -15.89
CA TRP A 306 0.41 -19.10 -14.95
C TRP A 306 1.76 -19.67 -14.49
N HIS A 307 1.88 -19.95 -13.18
CA HIS A 307 3.09 -20.48 -12.56
C HIS A 307 4.29 -19.51 -12.46
N SER A 308 4.15 -18.23 -12.83
CA SER A 308 5.22 -17.24 -12.63
C SER A 308 5.38 -16.80 -11.17
N ILE A 309 4.35 -17.01 -10.34
CA ILE A 309 4.39 -16.76 -8.89
C ILE A 309 4.08 -18.06 -8.16
N THR A 310 4.86 -18.35 -7.12
CA THR A 310 4.63 -19.51 -6.25
C THR A 310 3.23 -19.48 -5.61
N ARG A 311 2.60 -20.64 -5.59
CA ARG A 311 1.27 -20.86 -4.98
C ARG A 311 1.39 -21.61 -3.65
N GLU A 312 2.59 -21.84 -3.14
CA GLU A 312 2.81 -22.46 -1.84
C GLU A 312 2.14 -21.64 -0.74
N GLY A 313 1.32 -22.31 0.08
CA GLY A 313 0.50 -21.67 1.11
C GLY A 313 -0.82 -21.06 0.60
N GLN A 314 -1.10 -21.11 -0.70
CA GLN A 314 -2.44 -20.80 -1.24
C GLN A 314 -3.37 -22.00 -1.06
N LYS A 315 -4.65 -21.75 -0.74
CA LYS A 315 -5.70 -22.76 -0.89
C LYS A 315 -5.93 -23.02 -2.37
N PHE A 316 -5.78 -24.27 -2.78
CA PHE A 316 -6.09 -24.68 -4.15
C PHE A 316 -7.60 -24.83 -4.34
N CYS A 317 -8.09 -24.21 -5.42
CA CYS A 317 -9.35 -24.55 -6.06
C CYS A 317 -9.05 -25.51 -7.21
N SER A 318 -8.17 -25.09 -8.13
CA SER A 318 -7.65 -25.94 -9.21
C SER A 318 -6.14 -25.78 -9.42
N PRO A 319 -5.36 -26.87 -9.26
CA PRO A 319 -3.92 -26.85 -9.48
C PRO A 319 -3.48 -26.42 -10.89
N THR A 320 -4.31 -26.64 -11.91
CA THR A 320 -3.95 -26.42 -13.32
C THR A 320 -4.19 -25.00 -13.80
N VAL A 321 -5.01 -24.22 -13.10
CA VAL A 321 -5.35 -22.84 -13.53
C VAL A 321 -5.25 -21.77 -12.45
N ASP A 322 -5.19 -22.15 -11.17
CA ASP A 322 -5.03 -21.19 -10.08
C ASP A 322 -3.79 -20.33 -10.31
N THR A 323 -3.97 -19.01 -10.31
CA THR A 323 -2.90 -18.04 -10.54
C THR A 323 -2.98 -16.94 -9.48
N ILE A 324 -1.90 -16.70 -8.74
CA ILE A 324 -1.78 -15.51 -7.89
C ILE A 324 -1.63 -14.28 -8.78
N GLY A 325 -2.27 -13.19 -8.40
CA GLY A 325 -2.03 -11.89 -9.03
C GLY A 325 -2.45 -10.74 -8.14
N PHE A 326 -2.64 -9.58 -8.74
CA PHE A 326 -2.61 -8.31 -8.01
C PHE A 326 -3.74 -7.37 -8.40
N PHE A 327 -4.06 -6.49 -7.47
CA PHE A 327 -4.91 -5.33 -7.68
C PHE A 327 -4.12 -4.06 -7.36
N ALA A 328 -4.23 -3.05 -8.20
CA ALA A 328 -3.61 -1.74 -7.99
C ALA A 328 -4.41 -0.63 -8.67
N ARG A 329 -4.04 0.63 -8.39
CA ARG A 329 -4.66 1.81 -9.02
C ARG A 329 -3.83 2.39 -10.16
N SER A 330 -2.65 1.85 -10.43
CA SER A 330 -1.79 2.28 -11.52
C SER A 330 -0.97 1.11 -12.08
N VAL A 331 -0.53 1.25 -13.33
CA VAL A 331 0.39 0.29 -13.97
C VAL A 331 1.77 0.34 -13.31
N ALA A 332 2.23 1.52 -12.87
CA ALA A 332 3.50 1.67 -12.16
C ALA A 332 3.56 0.86 -10.85
N ASP A 333 2.42 0.71 -10.16
CA ASP A 333 2.36 -0.17 -8.99
C ASP A 333 2.54 -1.65 -9.39
N PHE A 334 2.10 -2.07 -10.57
CA PHE A 334 2.35 -3.42 -11.07
C PHE A 334 3.80 -3.63 -11.50
N GLU A 335 4.45 -2.63 -12.09
CA GLU A 335 5.89 -2.69 -12.39
C GLU A 335 6.70 -2.91 -11.10
N LEU A 336 6.40 -2.15 -10.05
CA LEU A 336 7.05 -2.30 -8.74
C LEU A 336 6.87 -3.71 -8.15
N ILE A 337 5.68 -4.29 -8.29
CA ILE A 337 5.41 -5.66 -7.81
C ILE A 337 6.08 -6.69 -8.72
N ALA A 338 6.05 -6.50 -10.04
CA ALA A 338 6.71 -7.39 -10.99
C ALA A 338 8.20 -7.50 -10.67
N ASP A 339 8.86 -6.38 -10.37
CA ASP A 339 10.26 -6.37 -9.90
C ASP A 339 10.43 -7.16 -8.60
N ALA A 340 9.54 -6.98 -7.62
CA ALA A 340 9.59 -7.69 -6.34
C ALA A 340 9.46 -9.22 -6.49
N PHE A 341 8.71 -9.67 -7.48
CA PHE A 341 8.54 -11.09 -7.82
C PHE A 341 9.49 -11.57 -8.91
N SER A 342 10.37 -10.71 -9.43
CA SER A 342 11.24 -10.99 -10.57
C SER A 342 10.47 -11.55 -11.77
N LEU A 343 9.31 -10.95 -12.05
CA LEU A 343 8.52 -11.25 -13.23
C LEU A 343 9.14 -10.55 -14.43
N HIS A 344 9.69 -11.35 -15.33
CA HIS A 344 10.28 -10.88 -16.57
C HIS A 344 9.53 -11.47 -17.75
N ASP A 345 9.40 -10.68 -18.80
CA ASP A 345 8.99 -11.22 -20.09
C ASP A 345 10.10 -12.13 -20.63
N ASP A 346 9.72 -13.19 -21.35
CA ASP A 346 10.69 -14.07 -22.03
C ASP A 346 11.49 -13.31 -23.11
N GLU A 347 10.89 -12.25 -23.67
CA GLU A 347 11.46 -11.36 -24.69
C GLU A 347 11.22 -9.89 -24.32
N GLU A 348 12.15 -9.00 -24.67
CA GLU A 348 11.93 -7.57 -24.48
C GLU A 348 10.70 -7.10 -25.27
N SER A 349 9.82 -6.34 -24.60
CA SER A 349 8.63 -5.80 -25.24
C SER A 349 8.98 -4.93 -26.45
N SER A 350 8.45 -5.30 -27.62
CA SER A 350 8.52 -4.48 -28.83
C SER A 350 7.53 -3.31 -28.80
N PHE A 351 6.69 -3.20 -27.77
CA PHE A 351 5.73 -2.12 -27.63
C PHE A 351 6.45 -0.80 -27.34
N LYS A 352 6.17 0.23 -28.14
CA LYS A 352 6.76 1.57 -27.98
C LYS A 352 5.72 2.62 -27.63
N GLU A 353 4.64 2.65 -28.39
CA GLU A 353 3.53 3.60 -28.22
C GLU A 353 2.25 3.05 -28.87
N LEU A 354 1.12 3.72 -28.61
CA LEU A 354 -0.17 3.31 -29.19
C LEU A 354 -0.23 3.53 -30.71
N ALA A 355 0.36 4.62 -31.20
CA ALA A 355 0.35 4.95 -32.62
C ALA A 355 1.09 3.87 -33.43
N GLY A 356 0.43 3.33 -34.46
CA GLY A 356 0.97 2.25 -35.29
C GLY A 356 0.96 0.85 -34.65
N SER A 357 0.63 0.72 -33.37
CA SER A 357 0.45 -0.58 -32.72
C SER A 357 -0.82 -1.29 -33.20
N LYS A 358 -0.81 -2.63 -33.20
CA LYS A 358 -1.94 -3.47 -33.61
C LYS A 358 -2.62 -4.08 -32.40
N PHE A 359 -3.95 -3.94 -32.35
CA PHE A 359 -4.79 -4.52 -31.30
C PHE A 359 -5.87 -5.39 -31.94
N ALA A 360 -6.05 -6.59 -31.40
CA ALA A 360 -7.14 -7.48 -31.76
C ALA A 360 -8.23 -7.41 -30.68
N VAL A 361 -9.47 -7.12 -31.09
CA VAL A 361 -10.66 -7.24 -30.24
C VAL A 361 -11.20 -8.65 -30.40
N CYS A 362 -10.99 -9.48 -29.38
CA CYS A 362 -11.49 -10.85 -29.37
C CYS A 362 -12.79 -10.91 -28.56
N LYS A 363 -13.91 -11.24 -29.21
CA LYS A 363 -15.18 -11.49 -28.52
C LYS A 363 -15.21 -12.96 -28.06
N PRO A 364 -15.40 -13.24 -26.75
CA PRO A 364 -15.48 -14.61 -26.27
C PRO A 364 -16.73 -15.33 -26.80
N VAL A 365 -16.75 -16.65 -26.71
CA VAL A 365 -17.89 -17.49 -27.14
C VAL A 365 -19.21 -17.12 -26.45
N GLN A 366 -19.14 -16.59 -25.22
CA GLN A 366 -20.32 -16.06 -24.51
C GLN A 366 -20.56 -14.56 -24.71
N TRP A 367 -20.01 -13.93 -25.75
CA TRP A 367 -20.21 -12.50 -25.99
C TRP A 367 -21.69 -12.11 -26.14
N HIS A 368 -22.53 -13.04 -26.60
CA HIS A 368 -24.00 -12.87 -26.64
C HIS A 368 -24.63 -12.62 -25.25
N MET A 369 -23.93 -12.97 -24.16
CA MET A 369 -24.35 -12.69 -22.77
C MET A 369 -23.81 -11.37 -22.22
N ALA A 370 -22.99 -10.63 -22.98
CA ALA A 370 -22.40 -9.38 -22.51
C ALA A 370 -23.48 -8.32 -22.25
N GLY A 371 -23.46 -7.73 -21.06
CA GLY A 371 -24.37 -6.63 -20.73
C GLY A 371 -23.99 -5.34 -21.46
N GLU A 372 -24.93 -4.41 -21.55
CA GLU A 372 -24.77 -3.12 -22.24
C GLU A 372 -23.53 -2.34 -21.76
N GLY A 373 -23.24 -2.39 -20.45
CA GLY A 373 -22.05 -1.75 -19.89
C GLY A 373 -20.73 -2.30 -20.45
N THR A 374 -20.62 -3.63 -20.61
CA THR A 374 -19.45 -4.28 -21.22
C THR A 374 -19.33 -3.95 -22.70
N ILE A 375 -20.44 -4.00 -23.44
CA ILE A 375 -20.48 -3.67 -24.87
C ILE A 375 -20.05 -2.21 -25.11
N THR A 376 -20.57 -1.30 -24.28
CA THR A 376 -20.25 0.13 -24.34
C THR A 376 -18.78 0.39 -24.00
N ALA A 377 -18.27 -0.23 -22.93
CA ALA A 377 -16.87 -0.08 -22.53
C ALA A 377 -15.90 -0.60 -23.59
N MET A 378 -16.19 -1.75 -24.20
CA MET A 378 -15.37 -2.31 -25.29
C MET A 378 -15.40 -1.41 -26.53
N SER A 379 -16.58 -0.92 -26.92
CA SER A 379 -16.71 0.04 -28.02
C SER A 379 -15.91 1.32 -27.76
N LYS A 380 -15.96 1.84 -26.52
CA LYS A 380 -15.19 3.03 -26.14
C LYS A 380 -13.69 2.78 -26.15
N ALA A 381 -13.22 1.61 -25.71
CA ALA A 381 -11.80 1.25 -25.78
C ALA A 381 -11.29 1.23 -27.22
N VAL A 382 -12.06 0.66 -28.16
CA VAL A 382 -11.74 0.65 -29.59
C VAL A 382 -11.65 2.08 -30.15
N GLU A 383 -12.61 2.94 -29.81
CA GLU A 383 -12.61 4.35 -30.22
C GLU A 383 -11.35 5.07 -29.73
N LEU A 384 -11.01 4.90 -28.45
CA LEU A 384 -9.83 5.52 -27.84
C LEU A 384 -8.52 5.03 -28.46
N LEU A 385 -8.39 3.73 -28.72
CA LEU A 385 -7.20 3.16 -29.38
C LEU A 385 -7.02 3.72 -30.80
N ARG A 386 -8.10 3.75 -31.60
CA ARG A 386 -8.07 4.31 -32.97
C ARG A 386 -7.76 5.80 -32.96
N ALA A 387 -8.35 6.55 -32.03
CA ALA A 387 -8.07 7.97 -31.86
C ALA A 387 -6.60 8.24 -31.48
N ALA A 388 -5.95 7.29 -30.79
CA ALA A 388 -4.52 7.33 -30.48
C ALA A 388 -3.62 6.82 -31.63
N GLY A 389 -4.17 6.54 -32.82
CA GLY A 389 -3.42 6.11 -33.99
C GLY A 389 -3.12 4.61 -34.05
N ALA A 390 -3.74 3.80 -33.20
CA ALA A 390 -3.59 2.34 -33.23
C ALA A 390 -4.44 1.70 -34.34
N GLN A 391 -3.97 0.58 -34.88
CA GLN A 391 -4.74 -0.30 -35.77
C GLN A 391 -5.55 -1.26 -34.90
N VAL A 392 -6.87 -1.29 -35.06
CA VAL A 392 -7.76 -2.13 -34.24
C VAL A 392 -8.67 -2.95 -35.13
N GLU A 393 -8.51 -4.27 -35.05
CA GLU A 393 -9.26 -5.25 -35.84
C GLU A 393 -10.04 -6.19 -34.90
N GLU A 394 -11.19 -6.67 -35.35
CA GLU A 394 -11.91 -7.74 -34.64
C GLU A 394 -11.35 -9.08 -35.10
N LEU A 395 -10.99 -9.94 -34.14
CA LEU A 395 -10.44 -11.27 -34.41
C LEU A 395 -11.44 -12.32 -33.94
N ASP A 396 -11.84 -13.18 -34.88
CA ASP A 396 -12.53 -14.42 -34.56
C ASP A 396 -11.50 -15.45 -34.07
N LEU A 397 -11.74 -15.98 -32.88
CA LEU A 397 -10.86 -16.99 -32.27
C LEU A 397 -11.03 -18.36 -32.96
N GLY A 398 -12.11 -18.57 -33.71
CA GLY A 398 -12.37 -19.80 -34.45
C GLY A 398 -12.91 -20.95 -33.60
N PRO A 399 -13.20 -22.10 -34.25
CA PRO A 399 -13.93 -23.22 -33.62
C PRO A 399 -13.16 -23.89 -32.48
N ASP A 400 -11.83 -23.80 -32.47
CA ASP A 400 -11.00 -24.39 -31.40
C ASP A 400 -11.27 -23.77 -30.02
N PHE A 401 -11.84 -22.56 -29.97
CA PHE A 401 -12.18 -21.88 -28.73
C PHE A 401 -13.64 -22.12 -28.29
N GLU A 402 -14.49 -22.76 -29.11
CA GLU A 402 -15.90 -23.04 -28.76
C GLU A 402 -16.03 -23.88 -27.50
N GLN A 403 -15.10 -24.83 -27.31
CA GLN A 403 -15.10 -25.76 -26.17
C GLN A 403 -14.36 -25.23 -24.94
N VAL A 404 -13.74 -24.04 -24.98
CA VAL A 404 -12.88 -23.54 -23.88
C VAL A 404 -13.61 -23.46 -22.54
N VAL A 405 -14.92 -23.23 -22.58
CA VAL A 405 -15.78 -23.11 -21.39
C VAL A 405 -16.00 -24.48 -20.77
N GLU A 406 -16.33 -25.47 -21.60
CA GLU A 406 -16.51 -26.86 -21.19
C GLU A 406 -15.20 -27.43 -20.65
N TRP A 407 -14.08 -27.19 -21.35
CA TRP A 407 -12.76 -27.63 -20.88
C TRP A 407 -12.38 -26.98 -19.56
N HIS A 408 -12.73 -25.71 -19.35
CA HIS A 408 -12.51 -25.04 -18.07
C HIS A 408 -13.28 -25.73 -16.94
N GLU A 409 -14.54 -26.11 -17.17
CA GLU A 409 -15.36 -26.84 -16.17
C GLU A 409 -14.81 -28.23 -15.82
N ILE A 410 -14.03 -28.86 -16.71
CA ILE A 410 -13.37 -30.14 -16.43
C ILE A 410 -12.18 -29.97 -15.48
N ILE A 411 -11.45 -28.86 -15.60
CA ILE A 411 -10.18 -28.66 -14.90
C ILE A 411 -10.28 -27.73 -13.69
N ALA A 412 -11.39 -27.03 -13.47
CA ALA A 412 -11.49 -25.89 -12.53
C ALA A 412 -12.52 -26.03 -11.41
#